data_AF-W2CEC1-F1
#
_entry.id   AF-W2CEC1-F1
#
_cell.length_a   1.000
_cell.length_b   1.000
_cell.length_c   1.000
_cell.angle_alpha   90.00
_cell.angle_beta   90.00
_cell.angle_gamma   90.00
#
_symmetry.space_group_name_H-M   'P 1'
#
loop_
_entity.id
_entity.type
_entity.pdbx_description
1 polymer ?
#
loop_
_entity_poly.entity_id
_entity_poly.type
_entity_poly.pdbx_seq_one_letter_code
_entity_poly.pdbx_strand_id
1 'polypeptide(L)'
;IDYAEGCGGSIIDLCMRLEGCSLPEAILHLGKIVSGRMVNDCPRTRIDRNLIEGTNTSRNLIGISNDLPPHLQDYLSKVRCIDLGRAWPFLRCVRYEVRRRTYEVIGFANASGGYELRGAGLFKGTLAPKDITPIFSDGRQPVCLFEGFMDFLSFLSMKEKVGS
;
A
#
# COMPACT_ATOMS: atom_id res chain seq x y z
N ILE A 1 -1.91 -12.10 1.91
CA ILE A 1 -3.09 -11.54 2.62
C ILE A 1 -2.59 -11.38 4.05
N ASP A 2 -2.50 -10.14 4.52
CA ASP A 2 -1.67 -9.71 5.65
C ASP A 2 -2.54 -8.92 6.65
N TYR A 3 -2.30 -9.16 7.95
CA TYR A 3 -2.95 -8.54 9.09
C TYR A 3 -2.28 -7.27 9.61
N ALA A 4 -1.44 -6.60 8.83
CA ALA A 4 -0.72 -5.38 9.22
C ALA A 4 0.23 -5.51 10.43
N GLU A 5 0.11 -6.59 11.23
CA GLU A 5 1.01 -7.01 12.30
C GLU A 5 2.20 -7.86 11.79
N GLY A 6 2.26 -8.15 10.49
CA GLY A 6 3.36 -8.93 9.88
C GLY A 6 3.35 -10.43 10.17
N CYS A 7 2.44 -10.94 11.01
CA CYS A 7 2.33 -12.37 11.33
C CYS A 7 1.67 -13.21 10.20
N GLY A 8 1.03 -12.57 9.22
CA GLY A 8 0.24 -13.25 8.20
C GLY A 8 -1.03 -13.93 8.75
N GLY A 9 -1.84 -14.50 7.85
CA GLY A 9 -3.03 -15.28 8.19
C GLY A 9 -4.14 -15.18 7.13
N SER A 10 -5.11 -16.09 7.21
CA SER A 10 -6.33 -16.13 6.39
C SER A 10 -7.43 -15.26 6.98
N ILE A 11 -8.43 -14.83 6.19
CA ILE A 11 -9.59 -14.02 6.66
C ILE A 11 -10.29 -14.60 7.90
N ILE A 12 -10.21 -15.92 8.07
CA ILE A 12 -10.76 -16.64 9.21
C ILE A 12 -9.94 -16.32 10.48
N ASP A 13 -8.61 -16.32 10.37
CA ASP A 13 -7.72 -15.96 11.47
C ASP A 13 -7.96 -14.52 11.95
N LEU A 14 -8.34 -13.59 11.06
CA LEU A 14 -8.77 -12.24 11.48
C LEU A 14 -9.99 -12.33 12.37
N CYS A 15 -11.02 -13.02 11.87
CA CYS A 15 -12.33 -13.04 12.48
C CYS A 15 -12.26 -13.69 13.87
N MET A 16 -11.49 -14.77 13.99
CA MET A 16 -11.20 -15.41 15.27
C MET A 16 -10.53 -14.44 16.25
N ARG A 17 -9.57 -13.62 15.80
CA ARG A 17 -8.87 -12.65 16.66
C ARG A 17 -9.75 -11.47 17.06
N LEU A 18 -10.45 -10.85 16.11
CA LEU A 18 -11.28 -9.66 16.36
C LEU A 18 -12.49 -9.99 17.24
N GLU A 19 -13.14 -11.12 16.98
CA GLU A 19 -14.37 -11.52 17.69
C GLU A 19 -14.08 -12.46 18.87
N GLY A 20 -12.83 -12.87 19.08
CA GLY A 20 -12.45 -13.82 20.13
C GLY A 20 -13.15 -15.18 20.01
N CYS A 21 -13.39 -15.66 18.78
CA CYS A 21 -14.21 -16.84 18.52
C CYS A 21 -13.42 -18.03 17.96
N SER A 22 -13.99 -19.22 18.05
CA SER A 22 -13.43 -20.45 17.50
C SER A 22 -13.57 -20.52 15.97
N LEU A 23 -12.81 -21.41 15.33
CA LEU A 23 -12.85 -21.62 13.88
C LEU A 23 -14.27 -21.87 13.33
N PRO A 24 -15.10 -22.76 13.92
CA PRO A 24 -16.47 -22.98 13.45
C PRO A 24 -17.35 -21.73 13.59
N GLU A 25 -17.19 -20.97 14.67
CA GLU A 25 -17.93 -19.73 14.91
C GLU A 25 -17.53 -18.65 13.90
N ALA A 26 -16.23 -18.47 13.65
CA ALA A 26 -15.73 -17.55 12.64
C ALA A 26 -16.30 -17.85 11.24
N ILE A 27 -16.37 -19.13 10.87
CA ILE A 27 -16.99 -19.56 9.61
C ILE A 27 -18.49 -19.21 9.59
N LEU A 28 -19.21 -19.43 10.68
CA LEU A 28 -20.64 -19.07 10.79
C LEU A 28 -20.87 -17.56 10.71
N HIS A 29 -20.05 -16.75 11.38
CA HIS A 29 -20.10 -15.28 11.33
C HIS A 29 -19.86 -14.77 9.91
N LEU A 30 -18.81 -15.24 9.25
CA LEU A 30 -18.50 -14.89 7.87
C LEU A 30 -19.62 -15.36 6.92
N GLY A 31 -20.18 -16.56 7.15
CA GLY A 31 -21.32 -17.07 6.40
C GLY A 31 -22.55 -16.16 6.47
N LYS A 32 -22.90 -15.67 7.67
CA LYS A 32 -24.01 -14.72 7.86
C LYS A 32 -23.78 -13.40 7.12
N ILE A 33 -22.54 -12.89 7.11
CA ILE A 33 -22.20 -11.65 6.38
C ILE A 33 -22.38 -11.84 4.87
N VAL A 34 -22.00 -13.00 4.34
CA VAL A 34 -22.16 -13.34 2.92
C VAL A 34 -23.64 -13.55 2.56
N SER A 35 -24.42 -14.20 3.43
CA SER A 35 -25.85 -14.43 3.20
C SER A 35 -26.74 -13.20 3.44
N GLY A 36 -26.32 -12.27 4.31
CA GLY A 36 -27.07 -11.06 4.65
C GLY A 36 -26.85 -9.88 3.70
N ARG A 37 -25.83 -9.93 2.84
CA ARG A 37 -25.63 -8.93 1.77
C ARG A 37 -26.37 -9.39 0.52
N MET A 38 -27.49 -8.73 0.22
CA MET A 38 -28.06 -8.73 -1.12
C MET A 38 -26.94 -8.44 -2.14
N VAL A 39 -26.98 -9.22 -3.22
CA VAL A 39 -26.07 -9.23 -4.36
C VAL A 39 -25.73 -7.79 -4.81
N ASN A 40 -24.51 -7.35 -4.54
CA ASN A 40 -23.82 -6.49 -5.50
C ASN A 40 -23.10 -7.45 -6.44
N ASP A 41 -23.52 -7.49 -7.70
CA ASP A 41 -22.96 -8.33 -8.75
C ASP A 41 -21.46 -8.06 -8.92
N CYS A 42 -20.63 -8.79 -8.17
CA CYS A 42 -19.26 -9.04 -8.55
C CYS A 42 -19.25 -10.31 -9.39
N PRO A 43 -18.63 -10.33 -10.59
CA PRO A 43 -18.51 -11.56 -11.37
C PRO A 43 -17.82 -12.60 -10.50
N ARG A 44 -18.53 -13.69 -10.18
CA ARG A 44 -17.94 -14.87 -9.56
C ARG A 44 -16.97 -15.47 -10.58
N THR A 45 -15.70 -15.10 -10.50
CA THR A 45 -14.62 -15.88 -11.11
C THR A 45 -14.64 -17.24 -10.43
N ARG A 46 -15.17 -18.25 -11.13
CA ARG A 46 -14.92 -19.65 -10.78
C ARG A 46 -13.40 -19.81 -10.71
N ILE A 47 -12.87 -20.02 -9.50
CA ILE A 47 -11.51 -20.49 -9.34
C ILE A 47 -11.53 -21.94 -9.82
N ASP A 48 -11.11 -22.13 -11.07
CA ASP A 48 -10.77 -23.45 -11.55
C ASP A 48 -9.60 -23.96 -10.71
N ARG A 49 -9.81 -25.09 -10.03
CA ARG A 49 -8.88 -25.65 -9.02
C ARG A 49 -7.57 -26.17 -9.64
N ASN A 50 -7.39 -26.00 -10.95
CA ASN A 50 -6.31 -26.59 -11.74
C ASN A 50 -5.20 -25.59 -12.13
N LEU A 51 -5.11 -24.41 -11.52
CA LEU A 51 -3.98 -23.49 -11.73
C LEU A 51 -3.24 -23.18 -10.41
N ILE A 52 -2.85 -24.22 -9.68
CA ILE A 52 -1.74 -24.13 -8.71
C ILE A 52 -0.50 -24.75 -9.37
N GLU A 53 -0.11 -24.19 -10.52
CA GLU A 53 1.29 -24.22 -10.89
C GLU A 53 1.95 -23.05 -10.17
N GLY A 54 2.92 -23.36 -9.31
CA GLY A 54 3.72 -22.39 -8.57
C GLY A 54 4.50 -21.48 -9.50
N THR A 55 3.85 -20.44 -10.03
CA THR A 55 4.56 -19.30 -10.62
C THR A 55 5.03 -18.45 -9.46
N ASN A 56 6.35 -18.40 -9.21
CA ASN A 56 6.94 -17.42 -8.31
C ASN A 56 6.57 -16.02 -8.81
N THR A 57 5.48 -15.46 -8.28
CA THR A 57 5.06 -14.06 -8.38
C THR A 57 5.82 -13.19 -7.38
N SER A 58 7.02 -13.63 -6.96
CA SER A 58 7.91 -12.88 -6.10
C SER A 58 8.40 -11.65 -6.86
N ARG A 59 8.15 -10.47 -6.28
CA ARG A 59 8.80 -9.23 -6.72
C ARG A 59 10.25 -9.28 -6.27
N ASN A 60 11.17 -9.36 -7.23
CA ASN A 60 12.60 -9.34 -6.94
C ASN A 60 13.07 -7.89 -6.94
N LEU A 61 13.47 -7.35 -5.78
CA LEU A 61 13.98 -6.00 -5.68
C LEU A 61 15.32 -5.91 -6.44
N ILE A 62 15.41 -4.98 -7.38
CA ILE A 62 16.65 -4.68 -8.12
C ILE A 62 17.42 -3.59 -7.40
N GLY A 63 16.74 -2.53 -6.94
CA GLY A 63 17.39 -1.43 -6.24
C GLY A 63 16.44 -0.31 -5.86
N ILE A 64 16.93 0.57 -5.00
CA ILE A 64 16.24 1.77 -4.53
C ILE A 64 17.19 2.96 -4.72
N SER A 65 16.73 4.01 -5.39
CA SER A 65 17.52 5.23 -5.65
C SER A 65 16.81 6.49 -5.17
N ASN A 66 17.57 7.54 -4.90
CA ASN A 66 17.02 8.86 -4.56
C ASN A 66 16.48 9.59 -5.79
N ASP A 67 17.00 9.28 -6.97
CA ASP A 67 16.61 9.93 -8.21
C ASP A 67 15.34 9.29 -8.78
N LEU A 68 14.33 10.12 -9.02
CA LEU A 68 13.10 9.72 -9.69
C LEU A 68 13.25 9.86 -11.22
N PRO A 69 12.96 8.80 -12.01
CA PRO A 69 12.88 8.91 -13.46
C PRO A 69 11.89 9.99 -13.93
N PRO A 70 12.12 10.63 -15.10
CA PRO A 70 11.25 11.71 -15.60
C PRO A 70 9.76 11.34 -15.68
N HIS A 71 9.44 10.10 -16.03
CA HIS A 71 8.05 9.65 -16.14
C HIS A 71 7.32 9.61 -14.78
N LEU A 72 8.02 9.33 -13.67
CA LEU A 72 7.45 9.38 -12.32
C LEU A 72 7.34 10.83 -11.82
N GLN A 73 8.31 11.69 -12.17
CA GLN A 73 8.24 13.12 -11.90
C GLN A 73 7.05 13.78 -12.60
N ASP A 74 6.86 13.47 -13.88
CA ASP A 74 5.73 13.95 -14.68
C ASP A 74 4.39 13.46 -14.11
N TYR A 75 4.32 12.21 -13.67
CA TYR A 75 3.14 11.69 -12.99
C TYR A 75 2.81 12.50 -11.73
N LEU A 76 3.80 12.72 -10.86
CA LEU A 76 3.60 13.46 -9.61
C LEU A 76 3.21 14.92 -9.87
N SER A 77 3.94 15.61 -10.73
CA SER A 77 3.76 17.04 -10.98
C SER A 77 2.56 17.35 -11.88
N LYS A 78 2.43 16.67 -13.02
CA LYS A 78 1.43 17.00 -14.06
C LYS A 78 0.10 16.29 -13.86
N VAL A 79 0.11 15.05 -13.34
CA VAL A 79 -1.12 14.25 -13.16
C VAL A 79 -1.66 14.34 -11.74
N ARG A 80 -0.78 14.38 -10.74
CA ARG A 80 -1.18 14.41 -9.32
C ARG A 80 -1.06 15.80 -8.68
N CYS A 81 -0.51 16.78 -9.40
CA CYS A 81 -0.32 18.17 -8.96
C CYS A 81 0.46 18.27 -7.63
N ILE A 82 1.47 17.41 -7.46
CA ILE A 82 2.34 17.38 -6.29
C ILE A 82 3.53 18.32 -6.50
N ASP A 83 3.82 19.17 -5.51
CA ASP A 83 5.02 19.99 -5.45
C ASP A 83 6.24 19.10 -5.22
N LEU A 84 6.99 18.83 -6.29
CA LEU A 84 8.19 18.01 -6.25
C LEU A 84 9.26 18.59 -5.33
N GLY A 85 9.39 19.91 -5.21
CA GLY A 85 10.41 20.53 -4.35
C GLY A 85 10.22 20.17 -2.87
N ARG A 86 8.97 20.01 -2.45
CA ARG A 86 8.61 19.61 -1.07
C ARG A 86 8.54 18.10 -0.90
N ALA A 87 8.11 17.39 -1.94
CA ALA A 87 7.94 15.94 -1.89
C ALA A 87 9.27 15.19 -1.99
N TRP A 88 10.26 15.71 -2.74
CA TRP A 88 11.50 15.01 -3.09
C TRP A 88 12.20 14.30 -1.92
N PRO A 89 12.36 14.91 -0.72
CA PRO A 89 13.06 14.26 0.38
C PRO A 89 12.48 12.91 0.80
N PHE A 90 11.16 12.75 0.63
CA PHE A 90 10.41 11.57 1.05
C PHE A 90 10.33 10.47 -0.01
N LEU A 91 10.69 10.78 -1.25
CA LEU A 91 10.47 9.89 -2.39
C LEU A 91 11.72 9.11 -2.76
N ARG A 92 11.53 7.86 -3.15
CA ARG A 92 12.57 7.02 -3.75
C ARG A 92 12.04 6.41 -5.05
N CYS A 93 12.92 6.15 -6.01
CA CYS A 93 12.59 5.24 -7.09
C CYS A 93 12.87 3.82 -6.62
N VAL A 94 11.87 2.96 -6.68
CA VAL A 94 11.99 1.53 -6.39
C VAL A 94 11.91 0.77 -7.69
N ARG A 95 12.97 0.04 -8.01
CA ARG A 95 13.08 -0.79 -9.21
C ARG A 95 13.01 -2.25 -8.84
N TYR A 96 12.10 -3.00 -9.44
CA TYR A 96 11.92 -4.42 -9.17
C TYR A 96 11.58 -5.22 -10.43
N GLU A 97 11.78 -6.53 -10.37
CA GLU A 97 11.43 -7.46 -11.44
C GLU A 97 10.23 -8.33 -11.06
N VAL A 98 9.31 -8.53 -12.00
CA VAL A 98 8.26 -9.56 -11.95
C VAL A 98 8.23 -10.26 -13.29
N ARG A 99 8.34 -11.60 -13.28
CA ARG A 99 8.27 -12.42 -14.51
C ARG A 99 9.18 -11.89 -15.63
N ARG A 100 10.43 -11.57 -15.29
CA ARG A 100 11.47 -11.04 -16.21
C ARG A 100 11.17 -9.66 -16.80
N ARG A 101 10.16 -8.95 -16.27
CA ARG A 101 9.88 -7.55 -16.62
C ARG A 101 10.27 -6.66 -15.47
N THR A 102 11.02 -5.61 -15.79
CA THR A 102 11.43 -4.60 -14.83
C THR A 102 10.39 -3.49 -14.74
N TYR A 103 10.14 -3.04 -13.52
CA TYR A 103 9.21 -1.96 -13.19
C TYR A 103 9.90 -0.94 -12.31
N GLU A 104 9.55 0.33 -12.50
CA GLU A 104 9.98 1.45 -11.67
C GLU A 104 8.73 2.12 -11.09
N VAL A 105 8.73 2.31 -9.77
CA VAL A 105 7.62 2.90 -9.04
C VAL A 105 8.15 3.87 -7.99
N ILE A 106 7.26 4.74 -7.52
CA ILE A 106 7.54 5.63 -6.41
C ILE A 106 7.49 4.81 -5.12
N GLY A 107 8.53 4.91 -4.31
CA GLY A 107 8.58 4.37 -2.96
C GLY A 107 8.54 5.48 -1.92
N PHE A 108 7.83 5.23 -0.84
CA PHE A 108 7.79 6.04 0.37
C PHE A 108 8.22 5.14 1.53
N ALA A 109 9.22 5.54 2.31
CA ALA A 109 9.77 4.68 3.35
C ALA A 109 8.90 4.70 4.62
N ASN A 110 8.82 3.56 5.31
CA ASN A 110 8.16 3.45 6.62
C ASN A 110 9.17 3.26 7.76
N ALA A 111 8.69 3.34 9.01
CA ALA A 111 9.54 3.28 10.21
C ALA A 111 10.29 1.95 10.38
N SER A 112 9.76 0.86 9.84
CA SER A 112 10.34 -0.48 9.92
C SER A 112 11.28 -0.82 8.74
N GLY A 113 11.62 0.14 7.89
CA GLY A 113 12.54 -0.05 6.75
C GLY A 113 11.90 -0.68 5.50
N GLY A 114 10.58 -0.84 5.49
CA GLY A 114 9.82 -1.18 4.28
C GLY A 114 9.41 0.06 3.48
N TYR A 115 8.62 -0.18 2.43
CA TYR A 115 8.17 0.90 1.54
C TYR A 115 6.71 0.74 1.12
N GLU A 116 5.99 1.84 1.03
CA GLU A 116 4.72 1.95 0.33
C GLU A 116 4.99 2.34 -1.12
N LEU A 117 4.35 1.64 -2.07
CA LEU A 117 4.66 1.76 -3.50
C LEU A 117 3.49 2.34 -4.29
N ARG A 118 3.80 3.25 -5.20
CA ARG A 118 2.85 3.85 -6.16
C ARG A 118 3.44 3.84 -7.56
N GLY A 119 2.75 3.16 -8.49
CA GLY A 119 3.05 3.31 -9.91
C GLY A 119 2.39 4.57 -10.49
N ALA A 120 2.88 5.03 -11.65
CA ALA A 120 2.25 6.12 -12.40
C ALA A 120 0.84 5.77 -12.94
N GLY A 121 0.44 4.50 -12.88
CA GLY A 121 -0.90 4.01 -13.22
C GLY A 121 -1.76 3.65 -12.01
N LEU A 122 -2.50 2.54 -12.13
CA LEU A 122 -3.40 2.04 -11.09
C LEU A 122 -2.69 1.25 -9.98
N PHE A 123 -1.41 0.95 -10.15
CA PHE A 123 -0.66 0.11 -9.21
C PHE A 123 -0.47 0.79 -7.85
N LYS A 124 -0.85 0.07 -6.80
CA LYS A 124 -0.51 0.33 -5.39
C LYS A 124 0.08 -0.95 -4.81
N GLY A 125 1.13 -0.83 -4.00
CA GLY A 125 1.78 -1.98 -3.40
C GLY A 125 2.62 -1.61 -2.19
N THR A 126 3.39 -2.58 -1.70
CA THR A 126 4.35 -2.40 -0.61
C THR A 126 5.54 -3.34 -0.78
N LEU A 127 6.72 -2.90 -0.32
CA LEU A 127 7.83 -3.76 0.09
C LEU A 127 7.71 -3.95 1.60
N ALA A 128 7.61 -5.21 2.02
CA ALA A 128 7.55 -5.56 3.43
C ALA A 128 8.83 -5.14 4.18
N PRO A 129 8.76 -4.87 5.49
CA PRO A 129 7.55 -4.88 6.33
C PRO A 129 6.62 -3.68 6.06
N LYS A 130 5.31 -3.85 6.27
CA LYS A 130 4.37 -2.73 6.23
C LYS A 130 4.32 -2.07 7.60
N ASP A 131 4.36 -0.75 7.65
CA ASP A 131 4.35 0.02 8.89
C ASP A 131 3.85 1.46 8.61
N ILE A 132 3.75 2.27 9.66
CA ILE A 132 3.47 3.70 9.56
C ILE A 132 4.74 4.51 9.27
N THR A 133 4.55 5.74 8.78
CA THR A 133 5.64 6.71 8.61
C THR A 133 5.41 7.95 9.46
N PRO A 134 6.11 8.11 10.59
CA PRO A 134 6.09 9.36 11.34
C PRO A 134 6.98 10.41 10.66
N ILE A 135 6.44 11.59 10.41
CA ILE A 135 7.17 12.70 9.73
C ILE A 135 7.78 13.69 10.74
N PHE A 136 7.17 13.81 11.93
CA PHE A 136 7.64 14.67 13.01
C PHE A 136 7.80 13.83 14.27
N SER A 137 9.02 13.77 14.80
CA SER A 137 9.36 12.96 15.98
C SER A 137 9.27 13.74 17.30
N ASP A 138 8.93 15.04 17.24
CA ASP A 138 8.98 15.94 18.40
C ASP A 138 7.69 15.95 19.25
N GLY A 139 6.74 15.06 18.95
CA GLY A 139 5.55 14.83 19.77
C GLY A 139 4.55 15.98 19.80
N ARG A 140 4.66 16.95 18.87
CA ARG A 140 3.73 18.09 18.80
C ARG A 140 2.32 17.61 18.49
N GLN A 141 1.36 18.18 19.22
CA GLN A 141 -0.08 18.00 19.01
C GLN A 141 -0.69 19.32 18.51
N PRO A 142 -1.72 19.28 17.64
CA PRO A 142 -2.39 18.10 17.10
C PRO A 142 -1.60 17.41 15.97
N VAL A 143 -1.84 16.11 15.78
CA VAL A 143 -1.28 15.32 14.65
C VAL A 143 -2.27 15.18 13.49
N CYS A 144 -1.76 15.20 12.26
CA CYS A 144 -2.53 14.85 11.06
C CYS A 144 -2.25 13.40 10.67
N LEU A 145 -3.31 12.59 10.58
CA LEU A 145 -3.23 11.21 10.11
C LEU A 145 -3.73 11.13 8.66
N PHE A 146 -2.99 10.41 7.82
CA PHE A 146 -3.30 10.22 6.40
C PHE A 146 -3.44 8.72 6.11
N GLU A 147 -4.41 8.33 5.28
CA GLU A 147 -4.60 6.93 4.86
C GLU A 147 -3.40 6.45 4.03
N GLY A 148 -2.93 7.27 3.10
CA GLY A 148 -1.77 6.97 2.29
C GLY A 148 -0.81 8.14 2.13
N PHE A 149 0.42 7.84 1.74
CA PHE A 149 1.43 8.86 1.54
C PHE A 149 1.06 9.86 0.44
N MET A 150 0.23 9.48 -0.54
CA MET A 150 -0.23 10.41 -1.57
C MET A 150 -1.09 11.55 -0.99
N ASP A 151 -1.88 11.26 0.05
CA ASP A 151 -2.70 12.28 0.71
C ASP A 151 -1.80 13.23 1.52
N PHE A 152 -0.77 12.67 2.18
CA PHE A 152 0.28 13.45 2.83
C PHE A 152 1.05 14.35 1.85
N LEU A 153 1.45 13.85 0.68
CA LEU A 153 2.12 14.67 -0.34
C LEU A 153 1.22 15.77 -0.89
N SER A 154 -0.08 15.49 -1.02
CA SER A 154 -1.07 16.49 -1.43
C SER A 154 -1.17 17.61 -0.38
N PHE A 155 -1.25 17.23 0.90
CA PHE A 155 -1.22 18.18 2.01
C PHE A 155 0.06 19.02 2.04
N LEU A 156 1.24 18.41 1.84
CA LEU A 156 2.51 19.14 1.73
C LEU A 156 2.51 20.14 0.57
N SER A 157 1.89 19.80 -0.54
CA SER A 157 1.81 20.67 -1.72
C SER A 157 0.87 21.86 -1.48
N MET A 158 -0.22 21.66 -0.74
CA MET A 158 -1.18 22.71 -0.39
C MET A 158 -0.68 23.69 0.67
N LYS A 159 0.31 23.30 1.49
CA LYS A 159 0.78 24.12 2.61
C LYS A 159 1.53 25.36 2.13
N GLU A 160 0.86 26.39 1.63
CA GLU A 160 1.54 27.59 1.14
C GLU A 160 2.32 28.35 2.21
N LYS A 161 3.29 29.11 1.68
CA LYS A 161 4.13 30.11 2.35
C LYS A 161 3.25 31.02 3.22
N VAL A 162 3.31 30.85 4.53
CA VAL A 162 2.86 31.91 5.44
C VAL A 162 3.86 33.06 5.29
N GLY A 163 3.56 34.01 4.42
CA GLY A 163 4.24 35.30 4.29
C GLY A 163 5.61 35.29 3.60
N SER A 164 5.68 35.89 2.42
CA SER A 164 6.82 36.73 2.01
C SER A 164 6.27 37.89 1.20
#